data_AF-A0A7N0ZZR7-F1
#
_entry.id   AF-A0A7N0ZZR7-F1
#
_cell.length_a   1.000
_cell.length_b   1.000
_cell.length_c   1.000
_cell.angle_alpha   90.00
_cell.angle_beta   90.00
_cell.angle_gamma   90.00
#
_symmetry.space_group_name_H-M   'P 1'
#
loop_
_entity.id
_entity.type
_entity.pdbx_description
1 polymer ?
#
loop_
_entity_poly.entity_id
_entity_poly.type
_entity_poly.pdbx_seq_one_letter_code
_entity_poly.pdbx_strand_id
1 'polypeptide(L)'
;MAATRISACAAMAAAAAATLSTASPNIAYAEFRFNPFSSSNPPPPAPSSSQPDTPGDPVPDEKPDAEVAKGSFDADSLERGAKAVREMHSSPYKKQLFELMKAQEKTRQSELEVEKQEWEAHQARVDIERQLKLLEEQNNLLQKEAQYKAQMLRNEDELARKRKKDDHEVQRKNNADLVDMQYQSALKKEQTRIANEIKIQEKIRENERNLAEIQRKTIKEKALADADARVHEAKLSEETDQKMLLEKLNGEKEKWLAAINTTFSHIEGGVRALLTDRSKLLMTIGGATALAAGIYTTREGSRVTWGYINRILGQPSLIRESSIGKFPWSGLVSKGVKALPFTSTAFAEGQSTLGNVILHPSLQKRIEQLARATANTKSHQAPFRNMLFYGPPGTGKTMVAREIARRSGLDYAMMTGGDVAPLGPQAVTKIHEIFDWAKKSKKGLLLFIDEADAFLCELVHIIPHYFRCYLL
;
A
#
# COMPACT_ATOMS: atom_id res chain seq x y z
N MET A 1 12.56 55.99 -13.06
CA MET A 1 11.94 56.47 -14.31
C MET A 1 10.69 55.65 -14.55
N ALA A 2 9.54 56.30 -14.45
CA ALA A 2 8.25 55.75 -14.81
C ALA A 2 8.07 55.75 -16.34
N ALA A 3 7.43 54.73 -16.90
CA ALA A 3 6.46 54.81 -18.01
C ALA A 3 6.19 53.40 -18.56
N THR A 4 5.00 52.84 -18.29
CA THR A 4 3.85 52.76 -19.22
C THR A 4 4.01 51.69 -20.30
N ARG A 5 3.16 50.66 -20.28
CA ARG A 5 2.27 50.31 -21.41
C ARG A 5 1.02 49.58 -20.93
N ILE A 6 -0.09 50.15 -21.37
CA ILE A 6 -1.50 49.80 -21.18
C ILE A 6 -1.96 49.03 -22.42
N SER A 7 -2.78 47.99 -22.25
CA SER A 7 -3.92 47.61 -23.11
C SER A 7 -4.55 46.35 -22.49
N ALA A 8 -5.66 46.41 -21.74
CA ALA A 8 -7.04 46.61 -22.19
C ALA A 8 -7.55 45.51 -23.14
N CYS A 9 -8.38 44.61 -22.61
CA CYS A 9 -9.64 44.15 -23.18
C CYS A 9 -10.51 43.61 -22.04
N ALA A 10 -11.65 44.27 -21.83
CA ALA A 10 -12.69 43.97 -20.86
C ALA A 10 -14.01 43.72 -21.62
N ALA A 11 -14.99 43.17 -20.89
CA ALA A 11 -16.40 42.90 -21.22
C ALA A 11 -16.66 41.54 -21.92
N MET A 12 -17.60 40.69 -21.50
CA MET A 12 -18.88 40.89 -20.78
C MET A 12 -19.05 39.76 -19.71
N ALA A 13 -19.50 39.98 -18.46
CA ALA A 13 -20.86 40.27 -17.96
C ALA A 13 -21.94 39.36 -18.59
N ALA A 14 -22.94 38.76 -17.93
CA ALA A 14 -23.38 38.51 -16.56
C ALA A 14 -24.68 37.65 -16.71
N ALA A 15 -25.31 37.24 -15.61
CA ALA A 15 -26.62 36.55 -15.48
C ALA A 15 -26.55 35.01 -15.50
N ALA A 16 -27.27 34.24 -14.68
CA ALA A 16 -28.24 34.54 -13.63
C ALA A 16 -28.33 33.32 -12.68
N ALA A 17 -28.81 33.60 -11.47
CA ALA A 17 -29.16 32.62 -10.45
C ALA A 17 -30.50 31.93 -10.73
N ALA A 18 -30.66 30.76 -10.08
CA ALA A 18 -31.89 30.12 -9.64
C ALA A 18 -32.86 29.54 -10.70
N THR A 19 -33.00 28.21 -10.69
CA THR A 19 -34.30 27.51 -10.65
C THR A 19 -34.15 26.14 -9.99
N LEU A 20 -34.81 26.00 -8.84
CA LEU A 20 -35.27 24.75 -8.25
C LEU A 20 -36.39 24.18 -9.12
N SER A 21 -36.50 22.85 -9.24
CA SER A 21 -37.76 22.06 -9.35
C SER A 21 -37.70 20.92 -10.39
N THR A 22 -38.02 19.72 -9.88
CA THR A 22 -38.75 18.60 -10.51
C THR A 22 -38.16 17.91 -11.74
N ALA A 23 -37.73 16.65 -11.57
CA ALA A 23 -38.35 15.48 -12.21
C ALA A 23 -37.54 14.18 -11.94
N SER A 24 -38.06 13.36 -11.04
CA SER A 24 -38.06 11.88 -11.12
C SER A 24 -39.54 11.48 -11.21
N PRO A 25 -39.96 10.30 -11.74
CA PRO A 25 -39.22 9.03 -11.77
C PRO A 25 -39.39 8.21 -13.07
N ASN A 26 -38.58 7.15 -13.26
CA ASN A 26 -39.04 5.75 -13.36
C ASN A 26 -38.08 4.77 -14.08
N ILE A 27 -37.92 3.59 -13.44
CA ILE A 27 -37.63 2.24 -14.00
C ILE A 27 -36.14 1.96 -14.34
N ALA A 28 -35.47 0.88 -13.92
CA ALA A 28 -35.82 -0.31 -13.12
C ALA A 28 -34.55 -0.93 -12.51
N TYR A 29 -34.67 -1.51 -11.31
CA TYR A 29 -33.74 -2.48 -10.75
C TYR A 29 -34.33 -3.88 -10.92
N ALA A 30 -33.56 -4.80 -11.50
CA ALA A 30 -33.85 -6.23 -11.51
C ALA A 30 -33.10 -6.89 -10.34
N GLU A 31 -33.83 -7.42 -9.35
CA GLU A 31 -33.29 -8.35 -8.35
C GLU A 31 -33.45 -9.78 -8.87
N PHE A 32 -32.33 -10.46 -9.09
CA PHE A 32 -32.27 -11.92 -9.23
C PHE A 32 -32.18 -12.54 -7.83
N ARG A 33 -33.23 -13.25 -7.39
CA ARG A 33 -33.16 -14.21 -6.28
C ARG A 33 -33.06 -15.63 -6.83
N PHE A 34 -31.92 -16.28 -6.60
CA PHE A 34 -31.76 -17.72 -6.71
C PHE A 34 -32.05 -18.36 -5.33
N ASN A 35 -33.02 -19.27 -5.27
CA ASN A 35 -33.14 -20.26 -4.21
C ASN A 35 -32.35 -21.51 -4.65
N PRO A 36 -31.60 -22.15 -3.75
CA PRO A 36 -31.84 -23.58 -3.59
C PRO A 36 -31.65 -24.11 -2.15
N PHE A 37 -32.26 -25.28 -1.95
CA PHE A 37 -32.16 -26.22 -0.83
C PHE A 37 -33.17 -26.09 0.31
N SER A 38 -34.24 -26.84 0.09
CA SER A 38 -35.14 -27.42 1.08
C SER A 38 -34.48 -28.61 1.76
N SER A 39 -34.55 -28.69 3.10
CA SER A 39 -34.47 -29.96 3.83
C SER A 39 -35.36 -29.91 5.07
N SER A 40 -36.29 -30.85 5.11
CA SER A 40 -37.25 -31.18 6.16
C SER A 40 -36.58 -31.69 7.46
N ASN A 41 -37.14 -31.34 8.63
CA ASN A 41 -37.39 -32.28 9.73
C ASN A 41 -38.23 -31.65 10.88
N PRO A 42 -38.84 -32.48 11.77
CA PRO A 42 -40.17 -32.27 12.37
C PRO A 42 -40.15 -31.53 13.74
N PRO A 43 -41.32 -31.10 14.26
CA PRO A 43 -41.39 -30.40 15.55
C PRO A 43 -41.21 -31.35 16.76
N PRO A 44 -40.51 -30.93 17.84
CA PRO A 44 -40.44 -31.66 19.10
C PRO A 44 -41.63 -31.35 20.04
N PRO A 45 -41.87 -32.19 21.07
CA PRO A 45 -43.13 -32.21 21.83
C PRO A 45 -43.17 -31.21 22.99
N ALA A 46 -44.38 -30.86 23.41
CA ALA A 46 -44.68 -30.00 24.55
C ALA A 46 -44.29 -30.65 25.91
N PRO A 47 -43.81 -29.88 26.89
CA PRO A 47 -43.61 -30.36 28.25
C PRO A 47 -44.86 -30.15 29.14
N SER A 48 -45.09 -31.13 30.01
CA SER A 48 -46.05 -31.16 31.10
C SER A 48 -45.38 -30.94 32.47
N SER A 49 -46.22 -30.61 33.47
CA SER A 49 -46.03 -30.57 34.95
C SER A 49 -45.64 -29.21 35.55
N SER A 50 -46.12 -28.74 36.73
CA SER A 50 -47.00 -29.25 37.81
C SER A 50 -47.37 -28.11 38.79
N GLN A 51 -48.41 -28.33 39.62
CA GLN A 51 -49.18 -27.43 40.53
C GLN A 51 -48.43 -26.90 41.80
N PRO A 52 -49.09 -26.16 42.74
CA PRO A 52 -49.87 -26.81 43.84
C PRO A 52 -51.17 -26.09 44.31
N ASP A 53 -51.93 -26.81 45.14
CA ASP A 53 -53.34 -26.60 45.54
C ASP A 53 -53.59 -25.77 46.84
N THR A 54 -54.82 -25.19 46.91
CA THR A 54 -55.81 -25.02 48.04
C THR A 54 -55.52 -24.17 49.31
N PRO A 55 -56.51 -23.74 50.16
CA PRO A 55 -57.93 -24.20 50.31
C PRO A 55 -59.08 -23.17 50.62
N GLY A 56 -60.34 -23.60 50.34
CA GLY A 56 -61.65 -23.40 51.05
C GLY A 56 -62.19 -21.98 51.35
N ASP A 57 -63.48 -21.63 51.39
CA ASP A 57 -64.83 -22.22 51.32
C ASP A 57 -65.84 -21.02 51.18
N PRO A 58 -67.18 -21.11 51.30
CA PRO A 58 -68.16 -21.71 50.39
C PRO A 58 -69.38 -20.77 50.03
N VAL A 59 -70.23 -21.22 49.08
CA VAL A 59 -71.66 -20.84 48.84
C VAL A 59 -71.94 -19.54 48.02
N PRO A 60 -73.02 -19.45 47.19
CA PRO A 60 -74.00 -20.48 46.79
C PRO A 60 -73.97 -20.84 45.29
N ASP A 61 -74.35 -22.09 45.02
CA ASP A 61 -75.09 -22.44 43.80
C ASP A 61 -76.36 -21.59 43.72
N GLU A 62 -76.33 -20.51 42.94
CA GLU A 62 -77.52 -20.04 42.26
C GLU A 62 -77.31 -20.30 40.78
N LYS A 63 -77.98 -21.34 40.29
CA LYS A 63 -78.42 -21.36 38.90
C LYS A 63 -79.16 -20.04 38.69
N PRO A 64 -78.76 -19.14 37.78
CA PRO A 64 -79.77 -18.40 37.07
C PRO A 64 -80.41 -19.47 36.20
N ASP A 65 -81.61 -19.88 36.60
CA ASP A 65 -82.48 -20.59 35.69
C ASP A 65 -82.36 -19.88 34.34
N ALA A 66 -81.99 -20.62 33.30
CA ALA A 66 -82.17 -20.19 31.95
C ALA A 66 -83.69 -20.16 31.70
N GLU A 67 -84.37 -19.23 32.38
CA GLU A 67 -85.52 -18.57 31.83
C GLU A 67 -84.98 -17.86 30.61
N VAL A 68 -85.01 -18.59 29.49
CA VAL A 68 -85.38 -18.01 28.20
C VAL A 68 -86.41 -16.96 28.55
N ALA A 69 -86.03 -15.69 28.51
CA ALA A 69 -86.94 -14.57 28.50
C ALA A 69 -87.72 -14.71 27.18
N LYS A 70 -88.63 -15.69 27.14
CA LYS A 70 -89.87 -15.60 26.41
C LYS A 70 -90.40 -14.27 26.91
N GLY A 71 -90.28 -13.24 26.08
CA GLY A 71 -90.85 -11.93 26.35
C GLY A 71 -92.26 -12.18 26.85
N SER A 72 -92.43 -12.10 28.16
CA SER A 72 -93.69 -12.40 28.81
C SER A 72 -94.60 -11.28 28.36
N PHE A 73 -95.46 -11.61 27.41
CA PHE A 73 -96.42 -10.68 26.88
C PHE A 73 -97.41 -10.43 28.00
N ASP A 74 -97.20 -9.34 28.73
CA ASP A 74 -97.93 -9.02 29.94
C ASP A 74 -99.35 -8.58 29.51
N ALA A 75 -100.23 -9.56 29.28
CA ALA A 75 -101.56 -9.36 28.71
C ALA A 75 -102.40 -8.38 29.54
N ASP A 76 -102.13 -8.32 30.84
CA ASP A 76 -102.76 -7.43 31.81
C ASP A 76 -102.33 -5.96 31.59
N SER A 77 -101.09 -5.72 31.19
CA SER A 77 -100.61 -4.38 30.80
C SER A 77 -101.25 -3.91 29.49
N LEU A 78 -101.47 -4.84 28.56
CA LEU A 78 -102.12 -4.57 27.28
C LEU A 78 -103.63 -4.29 27.47
N GLU A 79 -104.31 -5.03 28.34
CA GLU A 79 -105.73 -4.79 28.67
C GLU A 79 -105.92 -3.44 29.37
N ARG A 80 -105.05 -3.11 30.34
CA ARG A 80 -105.04 -1.79 30.99
C ARG A 80 -104.75 -0.67 29.99
N GLY A 81 -103.80 -0.87 29.07
CA GLY A 81 -103.51 0.07 27.99
C GLY A 81 -104.70 0.25 27.04
N ALA A 82 -105.37 -0.83 26.64
CA ALA A 82 -106.55 -0.79 25.77
C ALA A 82 -107.74 -0.07 26.44
N LYS A 83 -107.94 -0.28 27.75
CA LYS A 83 -108.94 0.44 28.54
C LYS A 83 -108.61 1.94 28.62
N ALA A 84 -107.36 2.29 28.91
CA ALA A 84 -106.89 3.68 28.96
C ALA A 84 -107.08 4.39 27.60
N VAL A 85 -106.78 3.74 26.49
CA VAL A 85 -106.98 4.31 25.14
C VAL A 85 -108.47 4.55 24.82
N ARG A 86 -109.36 3.65 25.25
CA ARG A 86 -110.82 3.83 25.08
C ARG A 86 -111.34 5.02 25.88
N GLU A 87 -110.92 5.15 27.14
CA GLU A 87 -111.28 6.27 28.02
C GLU A 87 -110.75 7.60 27.46
N MET A 88 -109.52 7.63 26.95
CA MET A 88 -108.94 8.78 26.28
C MET A 88 -109.72 9.25 25.04
N HIS A 89 -110.19 8.32 24.21
CA HIS A 89 -110.93 8.64 22.99
C HIS A 89 -112.29 9.30 23.27
N SER A 90 -112.88 9.00 24.43
CA SER A 90 -114.15 9.59 24.87
C SER A 90 -114.02 11.02 25.41
N SER A 91 -112.80 11.50 25.69
CA SER A 91 -112.58 12.82 26.28
C SER A 91 -112.66 13.98 25.26
N PRO A 92 -113.11 15.18 25.67
CA PRO A 92 -113.17 16.36 24.79
C PRO A 92 -111.80 16.84 24.27
N TYR A 93 -110.72 16.62 25.05
CA TYR A 93 -109.37 17.13 24.79
C TYR A 93 -108.43 16.11 24.13
N LYS A 94 -108.97 15.05 23.53
CA LYS A 94 -108.20 13.91 22.98
C LYS A 94 -107.02 14.28 22.07
N LYS A 95 -107.15 15.36 21.28
CA LYS A 95 -106.10 15.81 20.35
C LYS A 95 -104.87 16.36 21.10
N GLN A 96 -105.10 17.22 22.10
CA GLN A 96 -104.04 17.81 22.92
C GLN A 96 -103.36 16.73 23.78
N LEU A 97 -104.14 15.79 24.33
CA LEU A 97 -103.61 14.67 25.12
C LEU A 97 -102.74 13.73 24.24
N PHE A 98 -103.16 13.46 23.00
CA PHE A 98 -102.37 12.65 22.06
C PHE A 98 -101.07 13.35 21.64
N GLU A 99 -101.11 14.67 21.41
CA GLU A 99 -99.89 15.44 21.12
C GLU A 99 -98.92 15.44 22.30
N LEU A 100 -99.42 15.57 23.54
CA LEU A 100 -98.61 15.52 24.75
C LEU A 100 -97.99 14.13 24.95
N MET A 101 -98.76 13.05 24.76
CA MET A 101 -98.22 11.68 24.81
C MET A 101 -97.19 11.44 23.71
N LYS A 102 -97.42 11.95 22.49
CA LYS A 102 -96.46 11.84 21.39
C LYS A 102 -95.17 12.60 21.69
N ALA A 103 -95.27 13.77 22.32
CA ALA A 103 -94.11 14.53 22.77
C ALA A 103 -93.35 13.79 23.88
N GLN A 104 -94.06 13.24 24.87
CA GLN A 104 -93.47 12.48 25.97
C GLN A 104 -92.78 11.19 25.48
N GLU A 105 -93.40 10.45 24.55
CA GLU A 105 -92.80 9.25 23.97
C GLU A 105 -91.56 9.59 23.12
N LYS A 106 -91.58 10.73 22.42
CA LYS A 106 -90.41 11.22 21.69
C LYS A 106 -89.26 11.58 22.65
N THR A 107 -89.56 12.23 23.79
CA THR A 107 -88.55 12.50 24.83
C THR A 107 -87.96 11.20 25.38
N ARG A 108 -88.82 10.22 25.69
CA ARG A 108 -88.39 8.90 26.17
C ARG A 108 -87.50 8.17 25.16
N GLN A 109 -87.84 8.23 23.87
CA GLN A 109 -87.00 7.66 22.80
C GLN A 109 -85.65 8.36 22.72
N SER A 110 -85.61 9.69 22.83
CA SER A 110 -84.33 10.42 22.83
C SER A 110 -83.47 10.13 24.07
N GLU A 111 -84.08 9.94 25.24
CA GLU A 111 -83.36 9.55 26.46
C GLU A 111 -82.75 8.15 26.32
N LEU A 112 -83.49 7.19 25.78
CA LEU A 112 -82.98 5.83 25.49
C LEU A 112 -81.86 5.85 24.44
N GLU A 113 -81.97 6.71 23.42
CA GLU A 113 -80.91 6.89 22.42
C GLU A 113 -79.64 7.48 23.04
N VAL A 114 -79.77 8.45 23.95
CA VAL A 114 -78.64 9.03 24.69
C VAL A 114 -78.02 7.97 25.60
N GLU A 115 -78.81 7.23 26.37
CA GLU A 115 -78.31 6.16 27.25
C GLU A 115 -77.57 5.07 26.46
N LYS A 116 -78.10 4.70 25.28
CA LYS A 116 -77.43 3.78 24.36
C LYS A 116 -76.09 4.33 23.88
N GLN A 117 -76.03 5.61 23.51
CA GLN A 117 -74.80 6.26 23.07
C GLN A 117 -73.78 6.38 24.21
N GLU A 118 -74.22 6.68 25.43
CA GLU A 118 -73.37 6.73 26.62
C GLU A 118 -72.78 5.35 26.93
N TRP A 119 -73.59 4.30 26.80
CA TRP A 119 -73.14 2.92 26.94
C TRP A 119 -72.08 2.55 25.90
N GLU A 120 -72.34 2.86 24.62
CA GLU A 120 -71.38 2.62 23.53
C GLU A 120 -70.09 3.42 23.73
N ALA A 121 -70.19 4.69 24.15
CA ALA A 121 -69.04 5.53 24.46
C ALA A 121 -68.24 5.00 25.66
N HIS A 122 -68.91 4.47 26.67
CA HIS A 122 -68.26 3.84 27.82
C HIS A 122 -67.49 2.58 27.39
N GLN A 123 -68.10 1.70 26.59
CA GLN A 123 -67.43 0.52 26.05
C GLN A 123 -66.20 0.90 25.21
N ALA A 124 -66.33 1.88 24.33
CA ALA A 124 -65.22 2.38 23.52
C ALA A 124 -64.07 2.92 24.38
N ARG A 125 -64.36 3.63 25.48
CA ARG A 125 -63.32 4.11 26.42
C ARG A 125 -62.58 2.96 27.09
N VAL A 126 -63.30 1.94 27.54
CA VAL A 126 -62.70 0.75 28.17
C VAL A 126 -61.81 -0.01 27.17
N ASP A 127 -62.24 -0.11 25.92
CA ASP A 127 -61.45 -0.76 24.86
C ASP A 127 -60.16 0.03 24.54
N ILE A 128 -60.24 1.35 24.45
CA ILE A 128 -59.08 2.23 24.27
C ILE A 128 -58.10 2.06 25.44
N GLU A 129 -58.59 2.05 26.68
CA GLU A 129 -57.73 1.89 27.86
C GLU A 129 -57.04 0.51 27.88
N ARG A 130 -57.74 -0.56 27.48
CA ARG A 130 -57.15 -1.89 27.31
C ARG A 130 -56.04 -1.87 26.24
N GLN A 131 -56.25 -1.22 25.11
CA GLN A 131 -55.24 -1.11 24.06
C GLN A 131 -54.02 -0.31 24.53
N LEU A 132 -54.21 0.78 25.27
CA LEU A 132 -53.12 1.57 25.83
C LEU A 132 -52.26 0.76 26.82
N LYS A 133 -52.89 0.00 27.72
CA LYS A 133 -52.17 -0.89 28.64
C LYS A 133 -51.32 -1.93 27.90
N LEU A 134 -51.87 -2.55 26.86
CA LEU A 134 -51.12 -3.51 26.03
C LEU A 134 -49.93 -2.86 25.31
N LEU A 135 -50.07 -1.63 24.82
CA LEU A 135 -48.98 -0.89 24.19
C LEU A 135 -47.89 -0.51 25.20
N GLU A 136 -48.29 -0.10 26.41
CA GLU A 136 -47.36 0.23 27.48
C GLU A 136 -46.55 -1.00 27.92
N GLU A 137 -47.21 -2.15 28.05
CA GLU A 137 -46.54 -3.43 28.31
C GLU A 137 -45.54 -3.80 27.20
N GLN A 138 -45.92 -3.65 25.93
CA GLN A 138 -45.02 -3.89 24.81
C GLN A 138 -43.81 -2.95 24.82
N ASN A 139 -44.02 -1.66 25.07
CA ASN A 139 -42.93 -0.69 25.17
C ASN A 139 -41.97 -1.03 26.32
N ASN A 140 -42.51 -1.42 27.47
CA ASN A 140 -41.71 -1.84 28.63
C ASN A 140 -40.88 -3.10 28.35
N LEU A 141 -41.45 -4.08 27.63
CA LEU A 141 -40.72 -5.28 27.21
C LEU A 141 -39.59 -4.93 26.24
N LEU A 142 -39.86 -4.08 25.25
CA LEU A 142 -38.89 -3.64 24.26
C LEU A 142 -37.74 -2.87 24.91
N GLN A 143 -38.04 -2.03 25.90
CA GLN A 143 -37.03 -1.31 26.68
C GLN A 143 -36.15 -2.26 27.50
N LYS A 144 -36.72 -3.29 28.13
CA LYS A 144 -35.96 -4.32 28.85
C LYS A 144 -35.04 -5.10 27.91
N GLU A 145 -35.54 -5.49 26.74
CA GLU A 145 -34.74 -6.19 25.73
C GLU A 145 -33.57 -5.32 25.24
N ALA A 146 -33.82 -4.02 25.00
CA ALA A 146 -32.79 -3.08 24.61
C ALA A 146 -31.70 -2.92 25.70
N GLN A 147 -32.09 -2.85 26.98
CA GLN A 147 -31.16 -2.80 28.10
C GLN A 147 -30.31 -4.06 28.20
N TYR A 148 -30.93 -5.25 28.06
CA TYR A 148 -30.22 -6.52 28.09
C TYR A 148 -29.21 -6.63 26.94
N LYS A 149 -29.62 -6.28 25.71
CA LYS A 149 -28.72 -6.23 24.55
C LYS A 149 -27.56 -5.27 24.77
N ALA A 150 -27.81 -4.08 25.33
CA ALA A 150 -26.76 -3.11 25.63
C ALA A 150 -25.75 -3.64 26.67
N GLN A 151 -26.20 -4.40 27.67
CA GLN A 151 -25.29 -5.05 28.64
C GLN A 151 -24.43 -6.13 27.98
N MET A 152 -25.03 -6.98 27.14
CA MET A 152 -24.29 -8.01 26.40
C MET A 152 -23.22 -7.41 25.49
N LEU A 153 -23.56 -6.36 24.73
CA LEU A 153 -22.62 -5.62 23.89
C LEU A 153 -21.46 -5.04 24.68
N ARG A 154 -21.70 -4.49 25.89
CA ARG A 154 -20.63 -3.99 26.76
C ARG A 154 -19.69 -5.10 27.21
N ASN A 155 -20.23 -6.24 27.61
CA ASN A 155 -19.44 -7.40 28.03
C ASN A 155 -18.60 -7.96 26.87
N GLU A 156 -19.18 -8.05 25.66
CA GLU A 156 -18.47 -8.45 24.45
C GLU A 156 -17.33 -7.49 24.10
N ASP A 157 -17.58 -6.18 24.18
CA ASP A 157 -16.57 -5.14 23.96
C ASP A 157 -15.42 -5.23 24.98
N GLU A 158 -15.73 -5.48 26.25
CA GLU A 158 -14.72 -5.67 27.30
C GLU A 158 -13.86 -6.90 27.04
N LEU A 159 -14.48 -8.02 26.64
CA LEU A 159 -13.75 -9.24 26.26
C LEU A 159 -12.89 -9.01 25.01
N ALA A 160 -13.41 -8.30 24.01
CA ALA A 160 -12.66 -7.96 22.81
C ALA A 160 -11.45 -7.06 23.12
N ARG A 161 -11.59 -6.10 24.04
CA ARG A 161 -10.47 -5.28 24.52
C ARG A 161 -9.43 -6.10 25.27
N LYS A 162 -9.84 -7.07 26.09
CA LYS A 162 -8.92 -8.00 26.77
C LYS A 162 -8.14 -8.85 25.76
N ARG A 163 -8.83 -9.50 24.81
CA ARG A 163 -8.18 -10.28 23.74
C ARG A 163 -7.15 -9.45 22.96
N LYS A 164 -7.51 -8.22 22.58
CA LYS A 164 -6.56 -7.32 21.89
C LYS A 164 -5.34 -6.98 22.75
N LYS A 165 -5.50 -6.77 24.06
CA LYS A 165 -4.37 -6.53 24.96
C LYS A 165 -3.46 -7.75 25.03
N ASP A 166 -4.04 -8.94 25.21
CA ASP A 166 -3.30 -10.20 25.26
C ASP A 166 -2.52 -10.44 23.95
N ASP A 167 -3.16 -10.21 22.79
CA ASP A 167 -2.53 -10.31 21.47
C ASP A 167 -1.34 -9.35 21.33
N HIS A 168 -1.49 -8.10 21.78
CA HIS A 168 -0.42 -7.11 21.77
C HIS A 168 0.73 -7.50 22.71
N GLU A 169 0.45 -8.10 23.86
CA GLU A 169 1.47 -8.60 24.79
C GLU A 169 2.23 -9.79 24.21
N VAL A 170 1.53 -10.73 23.56
CA VAL A 170 2.15 -11.85 22.85
C VAL A 170 3.04 -11.35 21.72
N GLN A 171 2.58 -10.38 20.92
CA GLN A 171 3.41 -9.77 19.87
C GLN A 171 4.67 -9.10 20.43
N ARG A 172 4.57 -8.41 21.57
CA ARG A 172 5.74 -7.80 22.22
C ARG A 172 6.76 -8.85 22.66
N LYS A 173 6.30 -9.97 23.23
CA LYS A 173 7.17 -11.09 23.62
C LYS A 173 7.85 -11.70 22.40
N ASN A 174 7.10 -12.04 21.36
CA ASN A 174 7.66 -12.60 20.13
C ASN A 174 8.70 -11.67 19.48
N ASN A 175 8.45 -10.36 19.49
CA ASN A 175 9.40 -9.39 18.95
C ASN A 175 10.66 -9.26 19.83
N ALA A 176 10.51 -9.31 21.16
CA ALA A 176 11.66 -9.34 22.07
C ALA A 176 12.51 -10.61 21.87
N ASP A 177 11.88 -11.78 21.78
CA ASP A 177 12.56 -13.05 21.55
C ASP A 177 13.31 -13.07 20.20
N LEU A 178 12.72 -12.45 19.16
CA LEU A 178 13.38 -12.32 17.86
C LEU A 178 14.64 -11.46 17.94
N VAL A 179 14.58 -10.34 18.66
CA VAL A 179 15.73 -9.46 18.87
C VAL A 179 16.83 -10.19 19.64
N ASP A 180 16.47 -10.94 20.69
CA ASP A 180 17.43 -11.74 21.46
C ASP A 180 18.08 -12.83 20.60
N MET A 181 17.31 -13.51 19.75
CA MET A 181 17.85 -14.51 18.82
C MET A 181 18.82 -13.88 17.80
N GLN A 182 18.48 -12.70 17.28
CA GLN A 182 19.35 -11.95 16.37
C GLN A 182 20.66 -11.54 17.07
N TYR A 183 20.57 -11.06 18.31
CA TYR A 183 21.71 -10.69 19.13
C TYR A 183 22.62 -11.89 19.39
N GLN A 184 22.07 -13.03 19.80
CA GLN A 184 22.85 -14.26 19.99
C GLN A 184 23.51 -14.75 18.70
N SER A 185 22.81 -14.63 17.57
CA SER A 185 23.36 -14.99 16.26
C SER A 185 24.51 -14.06 15.85
N ALA A 186 24.41 -12.76 16.16
CA ALA A 186 25.47 -11.79 15.94
C ALA A 186 26.71 -12.10 16.80
N LEU A 187 26.52 -12.40 18.09
CA LEU A 187 27.61 -12.79 18.99
C LEU A 187 28.33 -14.06 18.50
N LYS A 188 27.59 -15.09 18.06
CA LYS A 188 28.20 -16.31 17.48
C LYS A 188 28.99 -16.00 16.20
N LYS A 189 28.50 -15.10 15.34
CA LYS A 189 29.23 -14.66 14.14
C LYS A 189 30.51 -13.90 14.50
N GLU A 190 30.47 -13.08 15.53
CA GLU A 190 31.64 -12.35 16.00
C GLU A 190 32.70 -13.30 16.59
N GLN A 191 32.28 -14.27 17.42
CA GLN A 191 33.17 -15.30 17.96
C GLN A 191 33.80 -16.16 16.86
N THR A 192 33.02 -16.57 15.86
CA THR A 192 33.56 -17.33 14.73
C THR A 192 34.52 -16.50 13.88
N ARG A 193 34.27 -15.20 13.70
CA ARG A 193 35.20 -14.29 13.04
C ARG A 193 36.52 -14.20 13.80
N ILE A 194 36.49 -13.97 15.11
CA ILE A 194 37.70 -13.90 15.95
C ILE A 194 38.46 -15.23 15.87
N ALA A 195 37.77 -16.38 16.00
CA ALA A 195 38.39 -17.69 15.90
C ALA A 195 39.03 -17.94 14.52
N ASN A 196 38.40 -17.46 13.44
CA ASN A 196 38.94 -17.57 12.08
C ASN A 196 40.16 -16.66 11.89
N GLU A 197 40.12 -15.43 12.40
CA GLU A 197 41.27 -14.50 12.36
C GLU A 197 42.49 -15.09 13.09
N ILE A 198 42.28 -15.67 14.28
CA ILE A 198 43.34 -16.36 15.04
C ILE A 198 43.92 -17.53 14.22
N LYS A 199 43.06 -18.39 13.65
CA LYS A 199 43.51 -19.51 12.79
C LYS A 199 44.30 -19.05 11.57
N ILE A 200 43.91 -17.93 10.95
CA ILE A 200 44.62 -17.36 9.81
C ILE A 200 46.01 -16.90 10.24
N GLN A 201 46.11 -16.20 11.37
CA GLN A 201 47.40 -15.75 11.90
C GLN A 201 48.32 -16.91 12.25
N GLU A 202 47.79 -17.98 12.81
CA GLU A 202 48.56 -19.20 13.08
C GLU A 202 49.10 -19.81 11.80
N LYS A 203 48.27 -19.96 10.77
CA LYS A 203 48.71 -20.44 9.45
C LYS A 203 49.78 -19.56 8.81
N ILE A 204 49.68 -18.24 8.95
CA ILE A 204 50.70 -17.31 8.45
C ILE A 204 52.03 -17.56 9.18
N ARG A 205 52.01 -17.64 10.52
CA ARG A 205 53.21 -17.96 11.31
C ARG A 205 53.83 -19.30 10.95
N GLU A 206 53.02 -20.32 10.71
CA GLU A 206 53.50 -21.64 10.25
C GLU A 206 54.14 -21.55 8.86
N ASN A 207 53.49 -20.88 7.92
CA ASN A 207 54.04 -20.67 6.58
C ASN A 207 55.36 -19.90 6.59
N GLU A 208 55.49 -18.86 7.42
CA GLU A 208 56.73 -18.11 7.60
C GLU A 208 57.86 -18.99 8.15
N ARG A 209 57.57 -19.85 9.13
CA ARG A 209 58.54 -20.83 9.66
C ARG A 209 58.98 -21.81 8.57
N ASN A 210 58.03 -22.36 7.82
CA ASN A 210 58.31 -23.29 6.73
C ASN A 210 59.17 -22.63 5.64
N LEU A 211 58.87 -21.39 5.26
CA LEU A 211 59.65 -20.62 4.30
C LEU A 211 61.08 -20.39 4.80
N ALA A 212 61.25 -19.99 6.08
CA ALA A 212 62.55 -19.78 6.67
C ALA A 212 63.39 -21.07 6.72
N GLU A 213 62.77 -22.23 6.97
CA GLU A 213 63.44 -23.52 6.90
C GLU A 213 63.89 -23.87 5.49
N ILE A 214 63.04 -23.67 4.48
CA ILE A 214 63.38 -23.89 3.07
C ILE A 214 64.53 -22.99 2.64
N GLN A 215 64.48 -21.70 3.00
CA GLN A 215 65.55 -20.75 2.72
C GLN A 215 66.87 -21.17 3.36
N ARG A 216 66.84 -21.62 4.63
CA ARG A 216 68.04 -22.14 5.31
C ARG A 216 68.61 -23.36 4.61
N LYS A 217 67.79 -24.31 4.17
CA LYS A 217 68.23 -25.48 3.40
C LYS A 217 68.85 -25.05 2.07
N THR A 218 68.18 -24.16 1.34
CA THR A 218 68.66 -23.62 0.05
C THR A 218 69.99 -22.88 0.19
N ILE A 219 70.15 -22.04 1.23
CA ILE A 219 71.40 -21.33 1.50
C ILE A 219 72.52 -22.32 1.81
N LYS A 220 72.25 -23.37 2.62
CA LYS A 220 73.23 -24.41 2.93
C LYS A 220 73.66 -25.19 1.69
N GLU A 221 72.70 -25.62 0.86
CA GLU A 221 72.97 -26.35 -0.38
C GLU A 221 73.75 -25.48 -1.37
N LYS A 222 73.36 -24.21 -1.53
CA LYS A 222 74.08 -23.27 -2.39
C LYS A 222 75.50 -23.00 -1.88
N ALA A 223 75.68 -22.81 -0.58
CA ALA A 223 77.01 -22.60 -0.01
C ALA A 223 77.91 -23.84 -0.19
N LEU A 224 77.36 -25.05 -0.09
CA LEU A 224 78.07 -26.30 -0.35
C LEU A 224 78.45 -26.41 -1.84
N ALA A 225 77.50 -26.16 -2.75
CA ALA A 225 77.73 -26.20 -4.19
C ALA A 225 78.75 -25.14 -4.64
N ASP A 226 78.68 -23.92 -4.09
CA ASP A 226 79.66 -22.86 -4.35
C ASP A 226 81.04 -23.21 -3.79
N ALA A 227 81.12 -23.91 -2.64
CA ALA A 227 82.38 -24.40 -2.09
C ALA A 227 82.98 -25.51 -2.97
N ASP A 228 82.18 -26.48 -3.40
CA ASP A 228 82.61 -27.55 -4.29
C ASP A 228 83.03 -27.00 -5.67
N ALA A 229 82.29 -26.02 -6.20
CA ALA A 229 82.63 -25.31 -7.43
C ALA A 229 83.97 -24.58 -7.30
N ARG A 230 84.20 -23.85 -6.19
CA ARG A 230 85.49 -23.19 -5.93
C ARG A 230 86.65 -24.18 -5.79
N VAL A 231 86.42 -25.34 -5.18
CA VAL A 231 87.45 -26.40 -5.11
C VAL A 231 87.72 -26.97 -6.50
N HIS A 232 86.70 -27.12 -7.34
CA HIS A 232 86.85 -27.63 -8.70
C HIS A 232 87.49 -26.60 -9.64
N GLU A 233 87.16 -25.33 -9.48
CA GLU A 233 87.77 -24.20 -10.18
C GLU A 233 89.23 -24.04 -9.76
N ALA A 234 89.57 -24.14 -8.47
CA ALA A 234 90.95 -24.09 -8.00
C ALA A 234 91.82 -25.20 -8.61
N LYS A 235 91.26 -26.41 -8.76
CA LYS A 235 91.95 -27.53 -9.43
C LYS A 235 92.18 -27.27 -10.93
N LEU A 236 91.22 -26.66 -11.62
CA LEU A 236 91.33 -26.31 -13.05
C LEU A 236 92.19 -25.06 -13.26
N SER A 237 92.19 -24.13 -12.31
CA SER A 237 92.97 -22.89 -12.36
C SER A 237 94.45 -23.15 -12.09
N GLU A 238 94.81 -24.08 -11.20
CA GLU A 238 96.21 -24.51 -11.04
C GLU A 238 96.85 -24.98 -12.36
N GLU A 239 96.09 -25.68 -13.22
CA GLU A 239 96.57 -26.14 -14.52
C GLU A 239 96.61 -25.03 -15.60
N THR A 240 95.81 -23.97 -15.45
CA THR A 240 95.74 -22.85 -16.42
C THR A 240 96.60 -21.65 -16.02
N ASP A 241 96.78 -21.37 -14.73
CA ASP A 241 97.66 -20.33 -14.22
C ASP A 241 99.14 -20.63 -14.53
N GLN A 242 99.55 -21.91 -14.54
CA GLN A 242 100.88 -22.29 -15.05
C GLN A 242 101.11 -21.89 -16.51
N LYS A 243 100.04 -21.85 -17.33
CA LYS A 243 100.11 -21.45 -18.74
C LYS A 243 99.96 -19.94 -18.92
N MET A 244 99.12 -19.29 -18.11
CA MET A 244 98.79 -17.87 -18.24
C MET A 244 99.83 -16.93 -17.59
N LEU A 245 100.63 -17.41 -16.62
CA LEU A 245 101.74 -16.64 -16.02
C LEU A 245 102.81 -16.26 -17.07
N LEU A 246 102.89 -17.03 -18.15
CA LEU A 246 103.70 -16.75 -19.33
C LEU A 246 103.10 -15.68 -20.26
N GLU A 247 101.78 -15.52 -20.28
CA GLU A 247 101.08 -14.60 -21.20
C GLU A 247 100.74 -13.23 -20.56
N LYS A 248 100.52 -13.17 -19.24
CA LYS A 248 100.13 -11.94 -18.51
C LYS A 248 101.22 -10.89 -18.30
N LEU A 249 102.48 -11.15 -18.65
CA LEU A 249 103.53 -10.12 -18.61
C LEU A 249 103.31 -8.99 -19.63
N ASN A 250 102.52 -9.21 -20.69
CA ASN A 250 102.55 -8.34 -21.85
C ASN A 250 101.27 -7.51 -22.12
N GLY A 251 100.18 -7.63 -21.33
CA GLY A 251 98.84 -7.21 -21.81
C GLY A 251 97.98 -6.20 -21.04
N GLU A 252 98.17 -5.97 -19.73
CA GLU A 252 97.07 -5.40 -18.90
C GLU A 252 97.24 -3.97 -18.37
N LYS A 253 98.26 -3.21 -18.78
CA LYS A 253 98.46 -1.83 -18.30
C LYS A 253 97.59 -0.76 -18.99
N GLU A 254 96.96 -1.06 -20.13
CA GLU A 254 96.37 0.01 -20.98
C GLU A 254 94.84 0.10 -20.95
N LYS A 255 94.12 -0.92 -20.45
CA LYS A 255 92.65 -0.96 -20.55
C LYS A 255 91.89 -0.32 -19.37
N TRP A 256 92.55 -0.11 -18.24
CA TRP A 256 91.90 0.38 -17.01
C TRP A 256 91.73 1.91 -16.94
N LEU A 257 92.43 2.67 -17.79
CA LEU A 257 92.42 4.15 -17.72
C LEU A 257 91.30 4.80 -18.54
N ALA A 258 90.72 4.10 -19.52
CA ALA A 258 89.73 4.70 -20.43
C ALA A 258 88.29 4.67 -19.90
N ALA A 259 87.96 3.75 -18.98
CA ALA A 259 86.57 3.50 -18.58
C ALA A 259 86.07 4.42 -17.45
N ILE A 260 86.96 5.03 -16.68
CA ILE A 260 86.60 5.79 -15.46
C ILE A 260 86.15 7.22 -15.76
N ASN A 261 86.55 7.80 -16.90
CA ASN A 261 86.36 9.24 -17.16
C ASN A 261 85.05 9.62 -17.87
N THR A 262 84.30 8.66 -18.41
CA THR A 262 83.09 8.93 -19.22
C THR A 262 81.79 8.85 -18.43
N THR A 263 81.81 8.23 -17.25
CA THR A 263 80.59 7.94 -16.47
C THR A 263 80.29 8.97 -15.38
N PHE A 264 81.22 9.87 -15.04
CA PHE A 264 81.03 10.82 -13.94
C PHE A 264 80.50 12.21 -14.36
N SER A 265 80.53 12.57 -15.64
CA SER A 265 80.25 13.95 -16.11
C SER A 265 78.78 14.29 -16.36
N HIS A 266 77.85 13.32 -16.39
CA HIS A 266 76.43 13.59 -16.66
C HIS A 266 75.58 13.85 -15.40
N ILE A 267 76.04 13.48 -14.21
CA ILE A 267 75.26 13.61 -12.97
C ILE A 267 75.51 14.96 -12.28
N GLU A 268 76.70 15.56 -12.43
CA GLU A 268 77.06 16.78 -11.70
C GLU A 268 76.49 18.08 -12.32
N GLY A 269 76.27 18.11 -13.63
CA GLY A 269 75.81 19.32 -14.35
C GLY A 269 74.32 19.66 -14.17
N GLY A 270 73.45 18.66 -14.06
CA GLY A 270 72.01 18.86 -13.95
C GLY A 270 71.57 19.38 -12.58
N VAL A 271 72.23 18.94 -11.51
CA VAL A 271 71.86 19.30 -10.14
C VAL A 271 72.38 20.70 -9.75
N ARG A 272 73.58 21.10 -10.22
CA ARG A 272 74.10 22.46 -9.96
C ARG A 272 73.33 23.55 -10.70
N ALA A 273 72.88 23.30 -11.93
CA ALA A 273 72.07 24.26 -12.70
C ALA A 273 70.67 24.50 -12.14
N LEU A 274 70.11 23.52 -11.41
CA LEU A 274 68.82 23.65 -10.71
C LEU A 274 68.95 24.42 -9.38
N LEU A 275 70.12 24.44 -8.75
CA LEU A 275 70.35 25.14 -7.47
C LEU A 275 70.78 26.61 -7.63
N THR A 276 71.29 27.02 -8.80
CA THR A 276 71.78 28.40 -9.03
C THR A 276 70.71 29.36 -9.54
N ASP A 277 69.66 28.88 -10.21
CA ASP A 277 68.67 29.71 -10.87
C ASP A 277 67.31 29.66 -10.15
N ARG A 278 67.01 30.70 -9.35
CA ARG A 278 65.77 30.79 -8.57
C ARG A 278 64.52 30.67 -9.45
N SER A 279 64.58 31.10 -10.72
CA SER A 279 63.43 31.05 -11.62
C SER A 279 63.09 29.61 -12.04
N LYS A 280 64.10 28.80 -12.36
CA LYS A 280 63.96 27.39 -12.75
C LYS A 280 63.61 26.49 -11.56
N LEU A 281 64.14 26.81 -10.38
CA LEU A 281 63.76 26.15 -9.13
C LEU A 281 62.30 26.44 -8.76
N LEU A 282 61.82 27.67 -8.93
CA LEU A 282 60.41 27.99 -8.66
C LEU A 282 59.46 27.29 -9.64
N MET A 283 59.83 27.21 -10.92
CA MET A 283 59.07 26.50 -11.96
C MET A 283 59.02 24.99 -11.71
N THR A 284 60.12 24.37 -11.29
CA THR A 284 60.17 22.93 -11.01
C THR A 284 59.43 22.58 -9.72
N ILE A 285 59.60 23.37 -8.66
CA ILE A 285 58.83 23.22 -7.42
C ILE A 285 57.35 23.45 -7.70
N GLY A 286 56.99 24.55 -8.39
CA GLY A 286 55.61 24.87 -8.76
C GLY A 286 54.97 23.81 -9.67
N GLY A 287 55.73 23.25 -10.60
CA GLY A 287 55.30 22.12 -11.43
C GLY A 287 55.06 20.86 -10.60
N ALA A 288 55.96 20.53 -9.66
CA ALA A 288 55.81 19.37 -8.78
C ALA A 288 54.65 19.52 -7.79
N THR A 289 54.44 20.70 -7.18
CA THR A 289 53.27 20.95 -6.31
C THR A 289 51.96 20.99 -7.09
N ALA A 290 51.94 21.56 -8.30
CA ALA A 290 50.74 21.53 -9.14
C ALA A 290 50.38 20.09 -9.56
N LEU A 291 51.37 19.24 -9.86
CA LEU A 291 51.14 17.82 -10.14
C LEU A 291 50.63 17.06 -8.91
N ALA A 292 51.24 17.28 -7.76
CA ALA A 292 50.81 16.66 -6.51
C ALA A 292 49.39 17.11 -6.11
N ALA A 293 49.08 18.40 -6.23
CA ALA A 293 47.75 18.96 -5.98
C ALA A 293 46.72 18.44 -7.01
N GLY A 294 47.09 18.30 -8.28
CA GLY A 294 46.25 17.71 -9.33
C GLY A 294 45.91 16.24 -9.05
N ILE A 295 46.90 15.43 -8.64
CA ILE A 295 46.70 14.02 -8.26
C ILE A 295 45.82 13.92 -7.00
N TYR A 296 46.05 14.78 -6.00
CA TYR A 296 45.29 14.77 -4.75
C TYR A 296 43.83 15.22 -4.95
N THR A 297 43.60 16.30 -5.70
CA THR A 297 42.25 16.80 -6.02
C THR A 297 41.46 15.83 -6.90
N THR A 298 42.11 15.12 -7.83
CA THR A 298 41.45 14.08 -8.64
C THR A 298 41.10 12.86 -7.81
N ARG A 299 42.00 12.42 -6.93
CA ARG A 299 41.77 11.24 -6.08
C ARG A 299 40.60 11.47 -5.13
N GLU A 300 40.53 12.61 -4.44
CA GLU A 300 39.45 12.85 -3.47
C GLU A 300 38.20 13.51 -4.08
N GLY A 301 38.36 14.26 -5.18
CA GLY A 301 37.24 14.73 -5.98
C GLY A 301 36.43 13.57 -6.58
N SER A 302 37.11 12.53 -7.08
CA SER A 302 36.46 11.36 -7.69
C SER A 302 35.55 10.60 -6.71
N ARG A 303 35.96 10.45 -5.44
CA ARG A 303 35.18 9.76 -4.40
C ARG A 303 33.86 10.46 -4.05
N VAL A 304 33.88 11.79 -3.93
CA VAL A 304 32.67 12.57 -3.64
C VAL A 304 31.74 12.61 -4.86
N THR A 305 32.30 12.72 -6.07
CA THR A 305 31.49 12.68 -7.29
C THR A 305 30.84 11.31 -7.55
N TRP A 306 31.48 10.19 -7.19
CA TRP A 306 30.93 8.83 -7.41
C TRP A 306 29.60 8.60 -6.66
N GLY A 307 29.47 9.14 -5.45
CA GLY A 307 28.21 9.08 -4.68
C GLY A 307 27.07 9.93 -5.28
N TYR A 308 27.40 11.04 -5.94
CA TYR A 308 26.42 11.92 -6.59
C TYR A 308 26.00 11.41 -7.98
N ILE A 309 26.95 10.80 -8.69
CA ILE A 309 26.78 10.19 -10.01
C ILE A 309 25.80 9.01 -9.91
N ASN A 310 25.91 8.13 -8.91
CA ASN A 310 24.96 7.03 -8.71
C ASN A 310 23.53 7.49 -8.37
N ARG A 311 23.37 8.70 -7.80
CA ARG A 311 22.06 9.27 -7.48
C ARG A 311 21.34 9.82 -8.73
N ILE A 312 22.09 10.03 -9.82
CA ILE A 312 21.66 10.59 -11.10
C ILE A 312 21.71 9.56 -12.25
N LEU A 313 22.55 8.54 -12.14
CA LEU A 313 22.76 7.48 -13.12
C LEU A 313 22.28 6.16 -12.52
N GLY A 314 21.09 5.75 -12.93
CA GLY A 314 20.63 4.40 -12.64
C GLY A 314 19.14 4.26 -12.84
N GLN A 315 18.77 3.69 -13.98
CA GLN A 315 17.54 2.92 -14.06
C GLN A 315 17.65 1.81 -13.00
N PRO A 316 16.72 1.69 -12.04
CA PRO A 316 16.77 0.65 -11.03
C PRO A 316 16.71 -0.75 -11.68
N SER A 317 17.39 -1.71 -11.05
CA SER A 317 17.72 -3.02 -11.63
C SER A 317 16.53 -3.90 -12.04
N LEU A 318 15.32 -3.58 -11.57
CA LEU A 318 14.09 -4.33 -11.88
C LEU A 318 13.29 -3.76 -13.05
N ILE A 319 13.72 -2.61 -13.60
CA ILE A 319 13.07 -2.05 -14.77
C ILE A 319 13.75 -2.63 -16.00
N ARG A 320 13.00 -3.41 -16.79
CA ARG A 320 13.47 -3.99 -18.05
C ARG A 320 13.52 -2.95 -19.15
N GLU A 321 12.51 -2.10 -19.24
CA GLU A 321 12.41 -1.04 -20.25
C GLU A 321 11.95 0.27 -19.62
N SER A 322 12.53 1.40 -20.05
CA SER A 322 12.01 2.71 -19.69
C SER A 322 12.14 3.74 -20.82
N SER A 323 11.22 4.71 -20.86
CA SER A 323 11.37 5.89 -21.74
C SER A 323 12.25 6.98 -21.15
N ILE A 324 12.65 6.86 -19.88
CA ILE A 324 13.56 7.79 -19.25
C ILE A 324 14.95 7.54 -19.85
N GLY A 325 15.45 8.52 -20.61
CA GLY A 325 16.74 8.40 -21.28
C GLY A 325 17.85 8.05 -20.29
N LYS A 326 18.67 7.04 -20.63
CA LYS A 326 19.79 6.53 -19.81
C LYS A 326 20.82 7.61 -19.42
N PHE A 327 20.79 8.78 -20.09
CA PHE A 327 21.65 9.91 -19.79
C PHE A 327 20.83 11.22 -19.73
N PRO A 328 20.73 11.88 -18.55
CA PRO A 328 20.02 13.16 -18.42
C PRO A 328 20.73 14.34 -19.12
N TRP A 329 21.92 14.12 -19.70
CA TRP A 329 22.77 15.18 -20.26
C TRP A 329 22.76 15.24 -21.80
N SER A 330 22.09 14.30 -22.47
CA SER A 330 21.96 14.32 -23.95
C SER A 330 21.27 15.57 -24.48
N GLY A 331 20.45 16.25 -23.65
CA GLY A 331 19.82 17.54 -23.98
C GLY A 331 20.62 18.79 -23.63
N LEU A 332 21.79 18.68 -22.98
CA LEU A 332 22.60 19.82 -22.54
C LEU A 332 23.76 20.16 -23.48
N VAL A 333 24.22 19.20 -24.31
CA VAL A 333 25.27 19.44 -25.31
C VAL A 333 24.76 20.26 -26.50
N SER A 334 23.43 20.33 -26.72
CA SER A 334 22.84 21.08 -27.84
C SER A 334 22.81 22.61 -27.67
N LYS A 335 23.14 23.15 -26.48
CA LYS A 335 23.20 24.60 -26.24
C LYS A 335 24.61 25.19 -26.15
N GLY A 336 25.64 24.35 -26.08
CA GLY A 336 27.04 24.76 -25.92
C GLY A 336 27.88 24.82 -27.20
N VAL A 337 27.36 24.31 -28.33
CA VAL A 337 28.05 24.32 -29.63
C VAL A 337 27.35 25.29 -30.56
N LYS A 338 27.40 26.59 -30.23
CA LYS A 338 27.09 27.69 -31.16
C LYS A 338 28.38 28.41 -31.54
N ALA A 339 29.29 27.69 -32.18
CA ALA A 339 30.47 28.26 -32.83
C ALA A 339 31.09 27.31 -33.87
N LEU A 340 30.28 26.57 -34.65
CA LEU A 340 30.77 25.86 -35.84
C LEU A 340 29.65 25.83 -36.91
N PRO A 341 29.90 26.27 -38.15
CA PRO A 341 28.93 26.16 -39.23
C PRO A 341 29.09 24.77 -39.86
N PHE A 342 28.41 23.77 -39.27
CA PHE A 342 28.20 22.51 -39.96
C PHE A 342 26.70 22.33 -40.17
N THR A 343 26.29 22.57 -41.42
CA THR A 343 24.98 22.24 -41.94
C THR A 343 24.78 20.73 -41.89
N SER A 344 24.15 20.25 -40.84
CA SER A 344 23.42 18.99 -40.85
C SER A 344 21.99 19.28 -40.43
N THR A 345 21.14 19.41 -41.44
CA THR A 345 19.69 19.22 -41.35
C THR A 345 19.42 17.83 -40.78
N ALA A 346 19.39 17.71 -39.46
CA ALA A 346 18.88 16.53 -38.78
C ALA A 346 17.38 16.71 -38.60
N PHE A 347 16.66 15.97 -39.43
CA PHE A 347 15.22 15.88 -39.51
C PHE A 347 14.59 15.64 -38.13
N ALA A 348 13.50 16.36 -37.89
CA ALA A 348 12.51 15.97 -36.92
C ALA A 348 11.90 14.64 -37.38
N GLU A 349 12.06 13.59 -36.59
CA GLU A 349 11.31 12.34 -36.77
C GLU A 349 10.35 12.17 -35.60
N GLY A 350 9.41 13.11 -35.53
CA GLY A 350 8.13 12.92 -34.90
C GLY A 350 7.17 12.35 -35.95
N GLN A 351 7.33 11.08 -36.31
CA GLN A 351 6.41 10.39 -37.21
C GLN A 351 5.89 9.11 -36.55
N SER A 352 4.71 9.26 -35.94
CA SER A 352 3.59 8.32 -35.98
C SER A 352 3.91 6.85 -36.30
N THR A 353 4.20 6.05 -35.26
CA THR A 353 3.89 4.61 -35.24
C THR A 353 2.54 4.36 -34.54
N LEU A 354 1.57 5.23 -34.80
CA LEU A 354 0.18 5.08 -34.39
C LEU A 354 -0.56 4.28 -35.46
N GLY A 355 -0.39 2.95 -35.47
CA GLY A 355 -1.03 2.11 -36.50
C GLY A 355 -1.19 0.63 -36.18
N ASN A 356 -0.36 0.04 -35.32
CA ASN A 356 -0.31 -1.43 -35.23
C ASN A 356 -1.07 -2.05 -34.06
N VAL A 357 -1.84 -1.28 -33.30
CA VAL A 357 -2.73 -1.85 -32.29
C VAL A 357 -4.15 -1.75 -32.78
N ILE A 358 -4.65 -2.83 -33.38
CA ILE A 358 -6.06 -2.97 -33.73
C ILE A 358 -6.79 -3.32 -32.43
N LEU A 359 -7.38 -2.32 -31.78
CA LEU A 359 -8.30 -2.53 -30.66
C LEU A 359 -9.74 -2.41 -31.13
N HIS A 360 -10.64 -3.10 -30.42
CA HIS A 360 -12.07 -2.89 -30.57
C HIS A 360 -12.45 -1.41 -30.31
N PRO A 361 -13.31 -0.77 -31.13
CA PRO A 361 -13.57 0.67 -31.06
C PRO A 361 -14.05 1.18 -29.69
N SER A 362 -14.77 0.35 -28.94
CA SER A 362 -15.22 0.70 -27.58
C SER A 362 -14.06 0.81 -26.58
N LEU A 363 -13.07 -0.08 -26.69
CA LEU A 363 -11.90 -0.10 -25.83
C LEU A 363 -10.97 1.07 -26.15
N GLN A 364 -10.82 1.40 -27.44
CA GLN A 364 -10.06 2.56 -27.90
C GLN A 364 -10.60 3.87 -27.31
N LYS A 365 -11.92 4.10 -27.36
CA LYS A 365 -12.55 5.28 -26.75
C LYS A 365 -12.29 5.36 -25.25
N ARG A 366 -12.37 4.24 -24.54
CA ARG A 366 -12.13 4.19 -23.09
C ARG A 366 -10.67 4.50 -22.74
N ILE A 367 -9.73 3.97 -23.51
CA ILE A 367 -8.29 4.25 -23.38
C ILE A 367 -7.99 5.72 -23.66
N GLU A 368 -8.60 6.31 -24.68
CA GLU A 368 -8.41 7.72 -25.02
C GLU A 368 -8.93 8.65 -23.93
N GLN A 369 -10.13 8.39 -23.40
CA GLN A 369 -10.67 9.13 -22.26
C GLN A 369 -9.75 9.03 -21.04
N LEU A 370 -9.20 7.85 -20.80
CA LEU A 370 -8.32 7.59 -19.68
C LEU A 370 -6.95 8.25 -19.84
N ALA A 371 -6.38 8.27 -21.05
CA ALA A 371 -5.14 8.96 -21.34
C ALA A 371 -5.31 10.48 -21.19
N ARG A 372 -6.42 11.05 -21.68
CA ARG A 372 -6.75 12.47 -21.49
C ARG A 372 -6.94 12.83 -20.02
N ALA A 373 -7.65 11.99 -19.26
CA ALA A 373 -7.81 12.19 -17.83
C ALA A 373 -6.45 12.20 -17.13
N THR A 374 -5.60 11.21 -17.42
CA THR A 374 -4.27 11.05 -16.82
C THR A 374 -3.31 12.19 -17.18
N ALA A 375 -3.34 12.69 -18.42
CA ALA A 375 -2.55 13.85 -18.84
C ALA A 375 -2.92 15.11 -18.03
N ASN A 376 -4.21 15.30 -17.76
CA ASN A 376 -4.72 16.45 -17.01
C ASN A 376 -4.58 16.31 -15.50
N THR A 377 -4.46 15.08 -14.97
CA THR A 377 -4.30 14.77 -13.54
C THR A 377 -3.18 15.58 -12.88
N LYS A 378 -2.03 15.70 -13.55
CA LYS A 378 -0.88 16.43 -13.03
C LYS A 378 -1.11 17.93 -12.91
N SER A 379 -1.82 18.52 -13.87
CA SER A 379 -2.17 19.95 -13.85
C SER A 379 -3.18 20.27 -12.74
N HIS A 380 -4.09 19.34 -12.45
CA HIS A 380 -5.19 19.53 -11.51
C HIS A 380 -4.94 18.90 -10.13
N GLN A 381 -3.73 18.39 -9.87
CA GLN A 381 -3.36 17.68 -8.63
C GLN A 381 -4.34 16.57 -8.23
N ALA A 382 -4.97 15.93 -9.21
CA ALA A 382 -5.86 14.80 -8.95
C ALA A 382 -5.03 13.51 -8.66
N PRO A 383 -5.57 12.50 -7.97
CA PRO A 383 -4.89 11.23 -7.79
C PRO A 383 -4.79 10.45 -9.11
N PHE A 384 -3.65 9.76 -9.31
CA PHE A 384 -3.49 8.81 -10.41
C PHE A 384 -4.38 7.58 -10.20
N ARG A 385 -4.94 7.04 -11.29
CA ARG A 385 -5.77 5.84 -11.26
C ARG A 385 -4.92 4.61 -11.53
N ASN A 386 -5.16 3.54 -10.78
CA ASN A 386 -4.57 2.23 -11.05
C ASN A 386 -5.45 1.47 -12.06
N MET A 387 -4.81 0.67 -12.92
CA MET A 387 -5.50 -0.08 -13.97
C MET A 387 -4.94 -1.49 -14.02
N LEU A 388 -5.83 -2.48 -14.09
CA LEU A 388 -5.49 -3.88 -14.28
C LEU A 388 -5.98 -4.33 -15.67
N PHE A 389 -5.07 -4.81 -16.50
CA PHE A 389 -5.41 -5.44 -17.77
C PHE A 389 -5.38 -6.97 -17.59
N TYR A 390 -6.50 -7.62 -17.82
CA TYR A 390 -6.62 -9.08 -17.75
C TYR A 390 -7.03 -9.66 -19.09
N GLY A 391 -6.65 -10.90 -19.36
CA GLY A 391 -7.02 -11.63 -20.57
C GLY A 391 -5.97 -12.65 -20.99
N PRO A 392 -6.26 -13.50 -21.99
CA PRO A 392 -5.34 -14.52 -22.50
C PRO A 392 -3.97 -13.94 -22.90
N PRO A 393 -2.86 -14.71 -22.81
CA PRO A 393 -1.56 -14.27 -23.31
C PRO A 393 -1.65 -13.95 -24.82
N GLY A 394 -0.87 -12.97 -25.28
CA GLY A 394 -0.88 -12.56 -26.70
C GLY A 394 -1.97 -11.57 -27.12
N THR A 395 -2.87 -11.14 -26.23
CA THR A 395 -3.92 -10.13 -26.52
C THR A 395 -3.43 -8.67 -26.54
N GLY A 396 -2.12 -8.43 -26.54
CA GLY A 396 -1.54 -7.09 -26.67
C GLY A 396 -1.65 -6.19 -25.43
N LYS A 397 -1.94 -6.72 -24.24
CA LYS A 397 -2.07 -5.96 -22.97
C LYS A 397 -0.89 -5.01 -22.71
N THR A 398 0.34 -5.52 -22.79
CA THR A 398 1.58 -4.76 -22.62
C THR A 398 1.74 -3.65 -23.67
N MET A 399 1.30 -3.92 -24.90
CA MET A 399 1.34 -2.95 -26.00
C MET A 399 0.34 -1.81 -25.79
N VAL A 400 -0.86 -2.11 -25.28
CA VAL A 400 -1.87 -1.11 -24.89
C VAL A 400 -1.37 -0.21 -23.76
N ALA A 401 -0.70 -0.77 -22.75
CA ALA A 401 -0.13 0.01 -21.65
C ALA A 401 0.93 1.01 -22.13
N ARG A 402 1.82 0.60 -23.05
CA ARG A 402 2.81 1.51 -23.68
C ARG A 402 2.13 2.65 -24.44
N GLU A 403 1.05 2.34 -25.14
CA GLU A 403 0.30 3.32 -25.92
C GLU A 403 -0.41 4.35 -25.03
N ILE A 404 -0.95 3.93 -23.87
CA ILE A 404 -1.51 4.84 -22.87
C ILE A 404 -0.45 5.82 -22.35
N ALA A 405 0.75 5.33 -22.03
CA ALA A 405 1.83 6.19 -21.54
C ALA A 405 2.20 7.28 -22.56
N ARG A 406 2.36 6.87 -23.83
CA ARG A 406 2.66 7.78 -24.94
C ARG A 406 1.58 8.83 -25.13
N ARG A 407 0.30 8.43 -25.16
CA ARG A 407 -0.84 9.35 -25.32
C ARG A 407 -1.02 10.29 -24.14
N SER A 408 -0.67 9.84 -22.94
CA SER A 408 -0.76 10.65 -21.73
C SER A 408 0.44 11.61 -21.57
N GLY A 409 1.48 11.47 -22.38
CA GLY A 409 2.72 12.26 -22.27
C GLY A 409 3.56 11.93 -21.03
N LEU A 410 3.31 10.79 -20.39
CA LEU A 410 4.06 10.32 -19.23
C LEU A 410 5.27 9.48 -19.67
N ASP A 411 6.29 9.43 -18.82
CA ASP A 411 7.33 8.44 -18.97
C ASP A 411 6.76 7.04 -18.65
N TYR A 412 7.27 5.99 -19.27
CA TYR A 412 6.92 4.60 -18.94
C TYR A 412 8.11 3.85 -18.36
N ALA A 413 7.81 2.91 -17.47
CA ALA A 413 8.73 1.89 -16.99
C ALA A 413 8.02 0.55 -16.93
N MET A 414 8.69 -0.52 -17.37
CA MET A 414 8.18 -1.88 -17.34
C MET A 414 9.04 -2.74 -16.41
N MET A 415 8.38 -3.42 -15.47
CA MET A 415 8.95 -4.50 -14.68
C MET A 415 8.13 -5.78 -14.91
N THR A 416 8.73 -6.93 -14.60
CA THR A 416 8.04 -8.23 -14.61
C THR A 416 7.98 -8.77 -13.19
N GLY A 417 6.80 -9.25 -12.77
CA GLY A 417 6.58 -9.81 -11.44
C GLY A 417 7.50 -10.99 -11.13
N GLY A 418 7.82 -11.82 -12.14
CA GLY A 418 8.79 -12.90 -12.02
C GLY A 418 10.21 -12.47 -11.64
N ASP A 419 10.61 -11.22 -11.91
CA ASP A 419 11.93 -10.70 -11.50
C ASP A 419 11.93 -10.20 -10.04
N VAL A 420 10.74 -9.99 -9.45
CA VAL A 420 10.57 -9.49 -8.08
C VAL A 420 10.44 -10.64 -7.10
N ALA A 421 9.74 -11.72 -7.50
CA ALA A 421 9.52 -12.93 -6.72
C ALA A 421 10.80 -13.50 -6.04
N PRO A 422 11.91 -13.76 -6.76
CA PRO A 422 13.09 -14.39 -6.17
C PRO A 422 13.89 -13.51 -5.20
N LEU A 423 13.59 -12.20 -5.08
CA LEU A 423 14.33 -11.27 -4.22
C LEU A 423 13.86 -11.30 -2.75
N GLY A 424 12.71 -11.91 -2.45
CA GLY A 424 12.15 -12.02 -1.10
C GLY A 424 12.11 -10.69 -0.35
N PRO A 425 12.75 -10.55 0.83
CA PRO A 425 12.70 -9.31 1.62
C PRO A 425 13.42 -8.12 0.96
N GLN A 426 14.33 -8.35 0.01
CA GLN A 426 15.01 -7.27 -0.72
C GLN A 426 14.13 -6.65 -1.81
N ALA A 427 13.03 -7.32 -2.20
CA ALA A 427 12.08 -6.82 -3.18
C ALA A 427 11.47 -5.47 -2.76
N VAL A 428 11.13 -5.32 -1.47
CA VAL A 428 10.52 -4.09 -0.93
C VAL A 428 11.47 -2.90 -1.09
N THR A 429 12.74 -3.07 -0.71
CA THR A 429 13.77 -2.04 -0.86
C THR A 429 13.91 -1.60 -2.31
N LYS A 430 13.91 -2.56 -3.24
CA LYS A 430 14.03 -2.27 -4.66
C LYS A 430 12.79 -1.61 -5.26
N ILE A 431 11.59 -1.98 -4.80
CA ILE A 431 10.36 -1.31 -5.18
C ILE A 431 10.38 0.16 -4.69
N HIS A 432 10.88 0.42 -3.48
CA HIS A 432 11.09 1.78 -2.99
C HIS A 432 12.08 2.58 -3.87
N GLU A 433 13.19 1.97 -4.30
CA GLU A 433 14.12 2.60 -5.25
C GLU A 433 13.42 3.01 -6.56
N ILE A 434 12.49 2.18 -7.07
CA ILE A 434 11.70 2.48 -8.27
C ILE A 434 10.76 3.67 -8.03
N PHE A 435 10.08 3.72 -6.89
CA PHE A 435 9.20 4.84 -6.56
C PHE A 435 9.96 6.16 -6.37
N ASP A 436 11.13 6.11 -5.74
CA ASP A 436 11.97 7.31 -5.58
C ASP A 436 12.57 7.76 -6.91
N TRP A 437 12.88 6.83 -7.81
CA TRP A 437 13.24 7.12 -9.19
C TRP A 437 12.05 7.72 -9.98
N ALA A 438 10.84 7.19 -9.80
CA ALA A 438 9.62 7.70 -10.43
C ALA A 438 9.32 9.15 -10.04
N LYS A 439 9.46 9.50 -8.75
CA LYS A 439 9.28 10.87 -8.22
C LYS A 439 10.26 11.88 -8.82
N LYS A 440 11.44 11.44 -9.29
CA LYS A 440 12.44 12.31 -9.93
C LYS A 440 12.07 12.67 -11.38
N SER A 441 11.14 11.95 -12.03
CA SER A 441 10.73 12.28 -13.39
C SER A 441 9.97 13.61 -13.44
N LYS A 442 10.38 14.49 -14.37
CA LYS A 442 9.69 15.76 -14.64
C LYS A 442 8.36 15.58 -15.34
N LYS A 443 8.12 14.45 -16.04
CA LYS A 443 6.87 14.19 -16.78
C LYS A 443 5.86 13.43 -15.93
N GLY A 444 6.33 12.63 -14.97
CA GLY A 444 5.54 11.66 -14.23
C GLY A 444 5.70 10.29 -14.89
N LEU A 445 5.59 9.21 -14.11
CA LEU A 445 5.91 7.85 -14.55
C LEU A 445 4.68 6.94 -14.50
N LEU A 446 4.39 6.25 -15.60
CA LEU A 446 3.52 5.09 -15.65
C LEU A 446 4.35 3.83 -15.43
N LEU A 447 4.12 3.15 -14.31
CA LEU A 447 4.78 1.90 -13.96
C LEU A 447 3.92 0.72 -14.39
N PHE A 448 4.40 -0.08 -15.33
CA PHE A 448 3.76 -1.30 -15.80
C PHE A 448 4.41 -2.52 -15.14
N ILE A 449 3.58 -3.35 -14.51
CA ILE A 449 3.99 -4.61 -13.88
C ILE A 449 3.37 -5.73 -14.71
N ASP A 450 4.20 -6.40 -15.51
CA ASP A 450 3.79 -7.60 -16.24
C ASP A 450 3.82 -8.83 -15.32
N GLU A 451 3.02 -9.85 -15.59
CA GLU A 451 2.95 -11.08 -14.75
C GLU A 451 2.74 -10.76 -13.26
N ALA A 452 1.81 -9.84 -12.97
CA ALA A 452 1.50 -9.41 -11.60
C ALA A 452 0.93 -10.57 -10.75
N ASP A 453 0.41 -11.63 -11.38
CA ASP A 453 -0.01 -12.86 -10.71
C ASP A 453 1.16 -13.58 -10.01
N ALA A 454 2.37 -13.57 -10.59
CA ALA A 454 3.57 -14.09 -9.93
C ALA A 454 3.92 -13.31 -8.66
N PHE A 455 3.71 -12.00 -8.67
CA PHE A 455 3.93 -11.13 -7.51
C PHE A 455 2.85 -11.32 -6.43
N LEU A 456 1.57 -11.46 -6.85
CA LEU A 456 0.43 -11.57 -5.93
C LEU A 456 0.35 -12.96 -5.27
N CYS A 457 0.71 -14.04 -5.96
CA CYS A 457 0.66 -15.39 -5.41
C CYS A 457 1.67 -15.61 -4.27
N GLU A 458 2.85 -14.97 -4.31
CA GLU A 458 3.88 -15.12 -3.27
C GLU A 458 3.63 -14.25 -2.03
N LEU A 459 2.98 -13.08 -2.21
CA LEU A 459 2.59 -12.20 -1.10
C LEU A 459 1.54 -12.82 -0.17
N VAL A 460 0.79 -13.82 -0.64
CA VAL A 460 -0.16 -14.59 0.18
C VAL A 460 0.55 -15.44 1.25
N HIS A 461 1.83 -15.78 1.05
CA HIS A 461 2.58 -16.62 2.00
C HIS A 461 3.48 -15.85 2.97
N ILE A 462 3.75 -14.55 2.73
CA ILE A 462 4.82 -13.79 3.43
C ILE A 462 4.28 -12.62 4.29
N ILE A 463 2.98 -12.29 4.23
CA ILE A 463 2.41 -11.19 5.04
C ILE A 463 1.64 -11.70 6.27
N PRO A 464 2.08 -11.41 7.52
CA PRO A 464 1.23 -11.55 8.68
C PRO A 464 0.20 -10.41 8.70
N HIS A 465 -1.08 -10.76 8.51
CA HIS A 465 -2.35 -10.10 8.87
C HIS A 465 -2.58 -8.56 8.81
N TYR A 466 -1.58 -7.72 8.55
CA TYR A 466 -1.68 -6.25 8.57
C TYR A 466 -1.61 -5.58 7.20
N PHE A 467 -1.24 -6.31 6.15
CA PHE A 467 -1.18 -5.82 4.77
C PHE A 467 -2.24 -6.48 3.88
N ARG A 468 -3.48 -6.57 4.38
CA ARG A 468 -4.66 -6.82 3.53
C ARG A 468 -4.98 -5.53 2.77
N CYS A 469 -4.08 -5.15 1.87
CA CYS A 469 -4.29 -4.04 0.96
C CYS A 469 -5.35 -4.44 -0.05
N TYR A 470 -6.47 -3.72 0.00
CA TYR A 470 -7.43 -3.58 -1.08
C TYR A 470 -6.69 -3.28 -2.40
N LEU A 471 -6.51 -4.32 -3.22
CA LEU A 471 -6.25 -4.18 -4.65
C LEU A 471 -7.55 -4.63 -5.34
N LEU A 472 -8.32 -3.65 -5.82
CA LEU A 472 -9.43 -3.82 -6.75
C LEU A 472 -8.95 -3.49 -8.16
#